data_AF-A0AAJ6NPA3-F1
#
_entry.id   AF-A0AAJ6NPA3-F1
#
_cell.length_a   1.000
_cell.length_b   1.000
_cell.length_c   1.000
_cell.angle_alpha   90.00
_cell.angle_beta   90.00
_cell.angle_gamma   90.00
#
_symmetry.space_group_name_H-M   'P 1'
#
loop_
_entity.id
_entity.type
_entity.pdbx_description
1 polymer ?
#
loop_
_entity_poly.entity_id
_entity_poly.type
_entity_poly.pdbx_seq_one_letter_code
_entity_poly.pdbx_strand_id
1 'polypeptide(L)'
;MSLNYRLFPERIRYLFGSAVQEEKDLDHWHYDMMTQTMLIRNADGDYTPAHRSLLEFFVAYKFAAELGVLASDFTELAKAQSCLDTSAAPVEYTWSGYFSRQLDDTGRSMAIAPLKKFISEPLDKLRETFGKTPLTKAVMELLLPILGQKETLINAVESTRGQSEDEVGWIGGNAATLAVKLDKRALEARDFNGVVINSADFTYASLRDINFEQANLKNSIFAETFGSILSIAFNSDSSLLATGHESDGIVHLWDVATGKEVLTLKGHHTAVW
;
A
#
# COMPACT_ATOMS: atom_id res chain seq x y z
N MET A 1 -4.60 16.70 -12.53
CA MET A 1 -4.74 15.98 -13.80
C MET A 1 -6.11 16.35 -14.35
N SER A 2 -6.17 17.02 -15.50
CA SER A 2 -7.42 17.42 -16.14
C SER A 2 -7.52 16.76 -17.52
N LEU A 3 -8.73 16.45 -17.95
CA LEU A 3 -8.99 15.68 -19.17
C LEU A 3 -10.03 16.40 -20.03
N ASN A 4 -9.65 16.86 -21.23
CA ASN A 4 -10.55 17.58 -22.13
C ASN A 4 -11.13 16.64 -23.20
N TYR A 5 -12.31 16.07 -22.96
CA TYR A 5 -12.90 15.04 -23.84
C TYR A 5 -13.03 15.46 -25.32
N ARG A 6 -13.20 16.77 -25.59
CA ARG A 6 -13.30 17.31 -26.96
C ARG A 6 -11.98 17.23 -27.74
N LEU A 7 -10.86 17.09 -27.04
CA LEU A 7 -9.54 16.95 -27.68
C LEU A 7 -9.24 15.52 -28.12
N PHE A 8 -10.07 14.53 -27.77
CA PHE A 8 -9.84 13.14 -28.17
C PHE A 8 -11.14 12.31 -28.28
N PRO A 9 -12.19 12.78 -28.98
CA PRO A 9 -13.41 12.00 -29.22
C PRO A 9 -13.11 10.70 -29.96
N GLU A 10 -12.16 10.71 -30.89
CA GLU A 10 -11.66 9.51 -31.56
C GLU A 10 -10.99 8.54 -30.59
N ARG A 11 -10.32 9.02 -29.54
CA ARG A 11 -9.74 8.14 -28.52
C ARG A 11 -10.82 7.53 -27.63
N ILE A 12 -11.89 8.27 -27.32
CA ILE A 12 -13.04 7.74 -26.56
C ILE A 12 -13.76 6.68 -27.39
N ARG A 13 -14.04 6.96 -28.68
CA ARG A 13 -14.62 5.97 -29.60
C ARG A 13 -13.69 4.78 -29.82
N TYR A 14 -12.38 4.99 -29.89
CA TYR A 14 -11.41 3.91 -29.99
C TYR A 14 -11.37 3.04 -28.72
N LEU A 15 -11.45 3.66 -27.55
CA LEU A 15 -11.42 2.94 -26.27
C LEU A 15 -12.77 2.29 -25.95
N PHE A 16 -13.88 2.90 -26.30
CA PHE A 16 -15.22 2.49 -25.90
C PHE A 16 -16.15 2.30 -27.10
N GLY A 17 -15.62 1.89 -28.26
CA GLY A 17 -16.37 1.84 -29.53
C GLY A 17 -17.56 0.88 -29.55
N SER A 18 -17.64 -0.06 -28.60
CA SER A 18 -18.83 -0.87 -28.37
C SER A 18 -19.97 -0.09 -27.70
N ALA A 19 -19.65 0.98 -26.96
CA ALA A 19 -20.58 1.80 -26.18
C ALA A 19 -20.78 3.22 -26.76
N VAL A 20 -19.81 3.72 -27.55
CA VAL A 20 -19.80 5.07 -28.11
C VAL A 20 -19.62 4.98 -29.63
N GLN A 21 -20.73 4.83 -30.36
CA GLN A 21 -20.71 4.67 -31.82
C GLN A 21 -21.14 5.95 -32.54
N GLU A 22 -22.17 6.62 -32.01
CA GLU A 22 -22.72 7.84 -32.57
C GLU A 22 -22.37 9.06 -31.71
N GLU A 23 -22.54 10.25 -32.26
CA GLU A 23 -22.26 11.51 -31.54
C GLU A 23 -23.17 11.70 -30.33
N LYS A 24 -24.42 11.24 -30.40
CA LYS A 24 -25.35 11.21 -29.26
C LYS A 24 -24.84 10.39 -28.07
N ASP A 25 -24.00 9.37 -28.32
CA ASP A 25 -23.45 8.52 -27.26
C ASP A 25 -22.32 9.24 -26.51
N LEU A 26 -21.59 10.13 -27.19
CA LEU A 26 -20.63 11.04 -26.55
C LEU A 26 -21.35 12.06 -25.66
N ASP A 27 -22.51 12.54 -26.09
CA ASP A 27 -23.34 13.44 -25.30
C ASP A 27 -23.92 12.73 -24.07
N HIS A 28 -24.42 11.49 -24.19
CA HIS A 28 -24.84 10.69 -23.04
C HIS A 28 -23.70 10.43 -22.05
N TRP A 29 -22.52 10.06 -22.57
CA TRP A 29 -21.33 9.88 -21.73
C TRP A 29 -20.95 11.18 -20.99
N HIS A 30 -21.05 12.32 -21.68
CA HIS A 30 -20.87 13.64 -21.07
C HIS A 30 -21.87 13.92 -19.95
N TYR A 31 -23.15 13.61 -20.16
CA TYR A 31 -24.19 13.77 -19.14
C TYR A 31 -23.99 12.85 -17.94
N ASP A 32 -23.66 11.58 -18.15
CA ASP A 32 -23.42 10.62 -17.06
C ASP A 32 -22.25 11.07 -16.18
N MET A 33 -21.14 11.49 -16.79
CA MET A 33 -19.97 11.98 -16.04
C MET A 33 -20.26 13.23 -15.19
N MET A 34 -21.15 14.11 -15.67
CA MET A 34 -21.58 15.32 -14.97
C MET A 34 -22.63 15.03 -13.87
N THR A 35 -23.61 14.17 -14.16
CA THR A 35 -24.74 13.89 -13.27
C THR A 35 -24.37 13.01 -12.09
N GLN A 36 -23.37 12.14 -12.23
CA GLN A 36 -22.90 11.31 -11.12
C GLN A 36 -21.98 12.07 -10.14
N THR A 37 -21.76 13.38 -10.35
CA THR A 37 -20.83 14.21 -9.55
C THR A 37 -19.45 13.60 -9.36
N MET A 38 -19.02 12.71 -10.27
CA MET A 38 -17.69 12.11 -10.20
C MET A 38 -16.63 13.09 -10.71
N LEU A 39 -17.00 13.96 -11.64
CA LEU A 39 -16.12 14.94 -12.26
C LEU A 39 -16.77 16.32 -12.33
N ILE A 40 -15.97 17.36 -12.12
CA ILE A 40 -16.31 18.77 -12.31
C ILE A 40 -15.72 19.22 -13.64
N ARG A 41 -16.53 19.89 -14.46
CA ARG A 41 -16.11 20.50 -15.72
C ARG A 41 -15.83 21.99 -15.52
N ASN A 42 -14.68 22.49 -15.97
CA ASN A 42 -14.41 23.94 -16.00
C ASN A 42 -15.04 24.60 -17.26
N ALA A 43 -14.94 25.93 -17.39
CA ALA A 43 -15.46 26.65 -18.54
C ALA A 43 -14.84 26.17 -19.87
N ASP A 44 -13.55 25.83 -19.84
CA ASP A 44 -12.73 25.38 -20.98
C ASP A 44 -13.04 23.94 -21.43
N GLY A 45 -13.85 23.21 -20.67
CA GLY A 45 -14.27 21.84 -21.00
C GLY A 45 -13.36 20.74 -20.50
N ASP A 46 -12.45 21.06 -19.58
CA ASP A 46 -11.65 20.09 -18.87
C ASP A 46 -12.43 19.49 -17.70
N TYR A 47 -12.28 18.18 -17.53
CA TYR A 47 -12.81 17.43 -16.40
C TYR A 47 -11.74 17.21 -15.35
N THR A 48 -12.11 17.39 -14.09
CA THR A 48 -11.32 17.04 -12.91
C THR A 48 -12.19 16.27 -11.91
N PRO A 49 -11.65 15.33 -11.14
CA PRO A 49 -12.38 14.65 -10.06
C PRO A 49 -13.05 15.64 -9.12
N ALA A 50 -14.35 15.43 -8.87
CA ALA A 50 -15.13 16.30 -8.01
C ALA A 50 -14.69 16.22 -6.55
N HIS A 51 -14.20 15.04 -6.15
CA HIS A 51 -13.74 14.76 -4.80
C HIS A 51 -12.37 14.10 -4.82
N ARG A 52 -11.47 14.60 -3.96
CA ARG A 52 -10.14 14.03 -3.74
C ARG A 52 -10.20 12.57 -3.26
N SER A 53 -11.21 12.22 -2.47
CA SER A 53 -11.42 10.86 -1.96
C SER A 53 -11.63 9.82 -3.07
N LEU A 54 -12.23 10.21 -4.20
CA LEU A 54 -12.43 9.30 -5.33
C LEU A 54 -11.09 8.94 -6.00
N LEU A 55 -10.21 9.92 -6.17
CA LEU A 55 -8.84 9.69 -6.67
C LEU A 55 -8.06 8.81 -5.71
N GLU A 56 -8.13 9.10 -4.41
CA GLU A 56 -7.44 8.33 -3.37
C GLU A 56 -7.95 6.89 -3.32
N PHE A 57 -9.25 6.66 -3.55
CA PHE A 57 -9.83 5.33 -3.67
C PHE A 57 -9.26 4.57 -4.87
N PHE A 58 -9.19 5.19 -6.05
CA PHE A 58 -8.60 4.53 -7.23
C PHE A 58 -7.11 4.24 -7.05
N VAL A 59 -6.38 5.12 -6.38
CA VAL A 59 -4.97 4.88 -6.03
C VAL A 59 -4.86 3.69 -5.06
N ALA A 60 -5.68 3.65 -4.02
CA ALA A 60 -5.72 2.54 -3.07
C ALA A 60 -6.07 1.21 -3.76
N TYR A 61 -7.11 1.21 -4.60
CA TYR A 61 -7.53 0.05 -5.39
C TYR A 61 -6.41 -0.44 -6.31
N LYS A 62 -5.78 0.47 -7.05
CA LYS A 62 -4.64 0.16 -7.92
C LYS A 62 -3.48 -0.44 -7.13
N PHE A 63 -3.10 0.14 -6.00
CA PHE A 63 -2.02 -0.39 -5.15
C PHE A 63 -2.33 -1.78 -4.62
N ALA A 64 -3.55 -2.02 -4.13
CA ALA A 64 -3.94 -3.35 -3.67
C ALA A 64 -3.91 -4.39 -4.80
N ALA A 65 -4.28 -4.00 -6.02
CA ALA A 65 -4.20 -4.88 -7.18
C ALA A 65 -2.77 -5.09 -7.67
N GLU A 66 -1.94 -4.04 -7.73
CA GLU A 66 -0.51 -4.13 -8.11
C GLU A 66 0.30 -4.98 -7.12
N LEU A 67 -0.09 -5.02 -5.86
CA LEU A 67 0.50 -5.90 -4.86
C LEU A 67 -0.07 -7.32 -4.89
N GLY A 68 -1.15 -7.59 -5.64
CA GLY A 68 -1.83 -8.89 -5.65
C GLY A 68 -2.54 -9.22 -4.33
N VAL A 69 -2.94 -8.20 -3.57
CA VAL A 69 -3.61 -8.31 -2.26
C VAL A 69 -5.07 -7.89 -2.29
N LEU A 70 -5.59 -7.51 -3.45
CA LEU A 70 -6.98 -7.11 -3.62
C LEU A 70 -7.93 -8.25 -3.23
N ALA A 71 -8.82 -8.00 -2.26
CA ALA A 71 -9.81 -8.99 -1.84
C ALA A 71 -10.76 -9.38 -2.99
N SER A 72 -11.29 -10.61 -2.95
CA SER A 72 -12.10 -11.18 -4.04
C SER A 72 -13.29 -10.32 -4.42
N ASP A 73 -13.97 -9.73 -3.45
CA ASP A 73 -15.17 -8.90 -3.64
C ASP A 73 -14.87 -7.66 -4.49
N PHE A 74 -13.62 -7.18 -4.44
CA PHE A 74 -13.14 -6.05 -5.22
C PHE A 74 -12.62 -6.46 -6.60
N THR A 75 -12.39 -7.75 -6.86
CA THR A 75 -12.02 -8.24 -8.21
C THR A 75 -13.21 -8.32 -9.16
N GLU A 76 -14.44 -8.42 -8.66
CA GLU A 76 -15.66 -8.47 -9.49
C GLU A 76 -15.80 -7.23 -10.38
N LEU A 77 -15.46 -6.06 -9.85
CA LEU A 77 -15.43 -4.81 -10.63
C LEU A 77 -14.45 -4.88 -11.82
N ALA A 78 -13.29 -5.52 -11.64
CA ALA A 78 -12.30 -5.69 -12.70
C ALA A 78 -12.68 -6.79 -13.70
N LYS A 79 -13.47 -7.79 -13.28
CA LYS A 79 -13.96 -8.87 -14.16
C LYS A 79 -14.98 -8.39 -15.19
N ALA A 80 -15.63 -7.25 -14.95
CA ALA A 80 -16.57 -6.62 -15.91
C ALA A 80 -15.86 -5.93 -17.10
N GLN A 81 -14.70 -6.43 -17.53
CA GLN A 81 -13.91 -5.88 -18.62
C GLN A 81 -14.50 -6.29 -19.99
N SER A 82 -14.43 -5.38 -20.97
CA SER A 82 -14.74 -5.69 -22.37
C SER A 82 -13.63 -6.52 -23.02
N CYS A 83 -13.97 -7.33 -24.03
CA CYS A 83 -13.03 -8.18 -24.77
C CYS A 83 -12.44 -9.36 -23.97
N LEU A 84 -13.27 -10.06 -23.21
CA LEU A 84 -12.91 -11.34 -22.59
C LEU A 84 -13.25 -12.51 -23.52
N ASP A 85 -12.32 -13.47 -23.64
CA ASP A 85 -12.60 -14.78 -24.21
C ASP A 85 -13.25 -15.66 -23.14
N THR A 86 -14.59 -15.70 -23.15
CA THR A 86 -15.36 -16.49 -22.18
C THR A 86 -15.22 -18.00 -22.35
N SER A 87 -14.57 -18.47 -23.41
CA SER A 87 -14.27 -19.89 -23.62
C SER A 87 -12.97 -20.33 -22.93
N ALA A 88 -12.10 -19.39 -22.57
CA ALA A 88 -10.83 -19.65 -21.91
C ALA A 88 -10.99 -19.78 -20.38
N ALA A 89 -10.14 -20.59 -19.76
CA ALA A 89 -10.08 -20.70 -18.30
C ALA A 89 -9.53 -19.41 -17.67
N PRO A 90 -10.01 -18.98 -16.49
CA PRO A 90 -9.48 -17.79 -15.81
C PRO A 90 -8.00 -17.93 -15.44
N VAL A 91 -7.20 -16.88 -15.66
CA VAL A 91 -5.76 -16.86 -15.38
C VAL A 91 -5.35 -15.71 -14.45
N GLU A 92 -4.14 -15.80 -13.89
CA GLU A 92 -3.58 -14.81 -12.99
C GLU A 92 -2.86 -13.72 -13.79
N TYR A 93 -3.09 -12.46 -13.42
CA TYR A 93 -2.50 -11.31 -14.13
C TYR A 93 -1.84 -10.36 -13.14
N THR A 94 -0.81 -9.64 -13.58
CA THR A 94 -0.47 -8.38 -12.92
C THR A 94 -1.46 -7.30 -13.33
N TRP A 95 -1.60 -6.23 -12.54
CA TRP A 95 -2.50 -5.10 -12.86
C TRP A 95 -2.25 -4.56 -14.27
N SER A 96 -0.99 -4.26 -14.58
CA SER A 96 -0.56 -3.74 -15.87
C SER A 96 -0.84 -4.73 -16.99
N GLY A 97 -0.59 -6.03 -16.77
CA GLY A 97 -0.81 -7.05 -17.78
C GLY A 97 -2.28 -7.21 -18.16
N TYR A 98 -3.17 -7.11 -17.17
CA TYR A 98 -4.62 -7.22 -17.40
C TYR A 98 -5.21 -6.01 -18.13
N PHE A 99 -4.76 -4.80 -17.76
CA PHE A 99 -5.26 -3.56 -18.35
C PHE A 99 -4.45 -3.07 -19.56
N SER A 100 -3.31 -3.71 -19.89
CA SER A 100 -2.61 -3.47 -21.15
C SER A 100 -3.39 -4.09 -22.30
N ARG A 101 -3.82 -3.25 -23.25
CA ARG A 101 -4.46 -3.76 -24.47
C ARG A 101 -3.44 -4.48 -25.34
N GLN A 102 -3.71 -5.74 -25.64
CA GLN A 102 -3.03 -6.46 -26.70
C GLN A 102 -3.76 -6.17 -28.01
N LEU A 103 -3.01 -5.70 -29.01
CA LEU A 103 -3.53 -5.42 -30.35
C LEU A 103 -3.02 -6.48 -31.31
N ASP A 104 -3.87 -6.92 -32.24
CA ASP A 104 -3.43 -7.72 -33.38
C ASP A 104 -2.71 -6.86 -34.43
N ASP A 105 -2.17 -7.51 -35.47
CA ASP A 105 -1.47 -6.86 -36.58
C ASP A 105 -2.34 -5.84 -37.35
N THR A 106 -3.65 -5.85 -37.13
CA THR A 106 -4.63 -4.93 -37.74
C THR A 106 -5.05 -3.80 -36.80
N GLY A 107 -4.49 -3.74 -35.59
CA GLY A 107 -4.81 -2.73 -34.58
C GLY A 107 -6.11 -2.98 -33.82
N ARG A 108 -6.69 -4.19 -33.90
CA ARG A 108 -7.89 -4.56 -33.14
C ARG A 108 -7.50 -5.16 -31.80
N SER A 109 -8.32 -4.88 -30.79
CA SER A 109 -8.11 -5.44 -29.45
C SER A 109 -8.30 -6.95 -29.48
N MET A 110 -7.28 -7.69 -29.06
CA MET A 110 -7.35 -9.13 -28.87
C MET A 110 -8.17 -9.43 -27.61
N ALA A 111 -8.95 -10.52 -27.67
CA ALA A 111 -9.63 -11.02 -26.49
C ALA A 111 -8.61 -11.67 -25.53
N ILE A 112 -8.75 -11.43 -24.23
CA ILE A 112 -7.90 -12.02 -23.19
C ILE A 112 -8.70 -12.98 -22.31
N ALA A 113 -8.02 -13.91 -21.65
CA ALA A 113 -8.69 -14.82 -20.73
C ALA A 113 -9.25 -14.08 -19.50
N PRO A 114 -10.31 -14.59 -18.84
CA PRO A 114 -10.89 -13.96 -17.66
C PRO A 114 -9.90 -13.83 -16.49
N LEU A 115 -10.06 -12.80 -15.68
CA LEU A 115 -9.26 -12.60 -14.47
C LEU A 115 -9.61 -13.61 -13.39
N LYS A 116 -8.63 -14.42 -12.97
CA LYS A 116 -8.72 -15.26 -11.76
C LYS A 116 -8.43 -14.46 -10.50
N LYS A 117 -7.27 -13.79 -10.46
CA LYS A 117 -6.82 -12.87 -9.40
C LYS A 117 -5.67 -12.01 -9.90
N PHE A 118 -5.41 -10.90 -9.20
CA PHE A 118 -4.18 -10.16 -9.39
C PHE A 118 -3.02 -10.80 -8.63
N ILE A 119 -1.83 -10.76 -9.24
CA ILE A 119 -0.55 -11.09 -8.61
C ILE A 119 0.33 -9.84 -8.56
N SER A 120 1.31 -9.86 -7.66
CA SER A 120 2.23 -8.74 -7.48
C SER A 120 2.94 -8.37 -8.79
N GLU A 121 3.00 -7.07 -9.07
CA GLU A 121 3.91 -6.52 -10.07
C GLU A 121 5.36 -6.74 -9.65
N PRO A 122 6.30 -6.73 -10.61
CA PRO A 122 7.72 -6.75 -10.30
C PRO A 122 8.17 -5.44 -9.62
N LEU A 123 9.32 -5.50 -8.93
CA LEU A 123 9.81 -4.42 -8.07
C LEU A 123 10.02 -3.10 -8.81
N ASP A 124 10.52 -3.13 -10.04
CA ASP A 124 10.75 -1.93 -10.85
C ASP A 124 9.45 -1.14 -11.10
N LYS A 125 8.35 -1.84 -11.38
CA LYS A 125 7.03 -1.22 -11.52
C LYS A 125 6.47 -0.75 -10.19
N LEU A 126 6.56 -1.58 -9.14
CA LEU A 126 6.10 -1.20 -7.82
C LEU A 126 6.83 0.04 -7.31
N ARG A 127 8.13 0.17 -7.56
CA ARG A 127 8.96 1.33 -7.20
C ARG A 127 8.40 2.62 -7.83
N GLU A 128 7.99 2.57 -9.10
CA GLU A 128 7.42 3.73 -9.80
C GLU A 128 5.99 4.08 -9.35
N THR A 129 5.32 3.19 -8.62
CA THR A 129 3.93 3.36 -8.16
C THR A 129 3.81 3.30 -6.65
N PHE A 130 3.53 2.14 -6.08
CA PHE A 130 3.31 1.89 -4.66
C PHE A 130 4.51 2.30 -3.80
N GLY A 131 5.72 2.08 -4.32
CA GLY A 131 7.00 2.39 -3.69
C GLY A 131 7.53 3.78 -3.99
N LYS A 132 6.79 4.63 -4.69
CA LYS A 132 7.30 5.94 -5.12
C LYS A 132 7.44 6.94 -3.97
N THR A 133 6.50 6.87 -3.02
CA THR A 133 6.44 7.76 -1.84
C THR A 133 5.81 7.00 -0.66
N PRO A 134 6.01 7.47 0.59
CA PRO A 134 5.23 6.98 1.72
C PRO A 134 3.73 7.08 1.46
N LEU A 135 2.96 6.11 1.95
CA LEU A 135 1.49 6.17 1.88
C LEU A 135 0.96 7.32 2.73
N THR A 136 0.04 8.10 2.18
CA THR A 136 -0.72 9.09 2.96
C THR A 136 -1.76 8.38 3.82
N LYS A 137 -2.13 9.01 4.95
CA LYS A 137 -3.19 8.49 5.84
C LYS A 137 -4.49 8.18 5.09
N ALA A 138 -4.92 9.07 4.19
CA ALA A 138 -6.16 8.92 3.42
C ALA A 138 -6.12 7.69 2.48
N VAL A 139 -5.04 7.51 1.72
CA VAL A 139 -4.88 6.33 0.86
C VAL A 139 -4.85 5.07 1.70
N MET A 140 -4.14 5.09 2.82
CA MET A 140 -4.03 3.94 3.73
C MET A 140 -5.37 3.52 4.34
N GLU A 141 -6.18 4.48 4.80
CA GLU A 141 -7.53 4.23 5.35
C GLU A 141 -8.49 3.63 4.31
N LEU A 142 -8.31 3.97 3.03
CA LEU A 142 -9.08 3.38 1.91
C LEU A 142 -8.52 2.02 1.45
N LEU A 143 -7.22 1.79 1.66
CA LEU A 143 -6.54 0.58 1.23
C LEU A 143 -6.78 -0.57 2.23
N LEU A 144 -6.74 -0.32 3.54
CA LEU A 144 -6.91 -1.36 4.56
C LEU A 144 -8.18 -2.22 4.40
N PRO A 145 -9.39 -1.67 4.12
CA PRO A 145 -10.61 -2.47 3.99
C PRO A 145 -10.65 -3.35 2.73
N ILE A 146 -9.82 -3.07 1.73
CA ILE A 146 -9.81 -3.79 0.45
C ILE A 146 -8.72 -4.87 0.37
N LEU A 147 -7.89 -5.00 1.41
CA LEU A 147 -6.83 -6.00 1.51
C LEU A 147 -7.38 -7.36 1.92
N GLY A 148 -7.00 -8.40 1.18
CA GLY A 148 -7.37 -9.80 1.46
C GLY A 148 -6.26 -10.65 2.08
N GLN A 149 -5.02 -10.52 1.61
CA GLN A 149 -3.94 -11.48 1.93
C GLN A 149 -2.74 -10.80 2.58
N LYS A 150 -2.62 -10.91 3.91
CA LYS A 150 -1.51 -10.32 4.66
C LYS A 150 -0.13 -10.89 4.29
N GLU A 151 -0.07 -12.16 3.90
CA GLU A 151 1.20 -12.82 3.55
C GLU A 151 1.84 -12.20 2.30
N THR A 152 1.04 -11.75 1.33
CA THR A 152 1.58 -11.11 0.13
C THR A 152 2.23 -9.75 0.45
N LEU A 153 1.76 -9.04 1.49
CA LEU A 153 2.44 -7.84 1.99
C LEU A 153 3.80 -8.19 2.60
N ILE A 154 3.87 -9.28 3.36
CA ILE A 154 5.12 -9.79 3.94
C ILE A 154 6.08 -10.18 2.82
N ASN A 155 5.61 -10.89 1.80
CA ASN A 155 6.40 -11.24 0.62
C ASN A 155 6.93 -9.99 -0.12
N ALA A 156 6.14 -8.91 -0.15
CA ALA A 156 6.58 -7.63 -0.73
C ALA A 156 7.65 -6.91 0.11
N VAL A 157 7.68 -7.14 1.43
CA VAL A 157 8.81 -6.72 2.28
C VAL A 157 10.03 -7.59 1.99
N GLU A 158 9.86 -8.91 1.97
CA GLU A 158 10.95 -9.86 1.76
C GLU A 158 11.61 -9.72 0.37
N SER A 159 10.86 -9.33 -0.65
CA SER A 159 11.39 -9.10 -2.00
C SER A 159 12.37 -7.94 -2.08
N THR A 160 12.37 -7.02 -1.09
CA THR A 160 13.35 -5.94 -1.01
C THR A 160 14.73 -6.38 -0.49
N ARG A 161 14.89 -7.65 -0.11
CA ARG A 161 16.13 -8.18 0.45
C ARG A 161 17.31 -8.03 -0.52
N GLY A 162 18.41 -7.48 0.01
CA GLY A 162 19.64 -7.27 -0.75
C GLY A 162 19.54 -6.21 -1.85
N GLN A 163 18.44 -5.47 -1.91
CA GLN A 163 18.28 -4.33 -2.82
C GLN A 163 18.76 -3.03 -2.16
N SER A 164 19.00 -2.01 -2.97
CA SER A 164 19.28 -0.64 -2.51
C SER A 164 17.99 0.18 -2.31
N GLU A 165 18.09 1.29 -1.56
CA GLU A 165 16.98 2.26 -1.41
C GLU A 165 16.48 2.76 -2.78
N ASP A 166 17.39 2.94 -3.74
CA ASP A 166 17.03 3.42 -5.06
C ASP A 166 16.22 2.37 -5.82
N GLU A 167 16.53 1.09 -5.71
CA GLU A 167 15.84 0.02 -6.46
C GLU A 167 14.40 -0.23 -5.99
N VAL A 168 14.13 -0.03 -4.70
CA VAL A 168 12.84 -0.40 -4.08
C VAL A 168 12.07 0.76 -3.47
N GLY A 169 12.67 1.94 -3.31
CA GLY A 169 12.03 3.12 -2.74
C GLY A 169 11.35 2.83 -1.40
N TRP A 170 10.03 3.00 -1.37
CA TRP A 170 9.17 2.79 -0.19
C TRP A 170 8.36 1.50 -0.23
N ILE A 171 8.64 0.55 -1.13
CA ILE A 171 7.87 -0.72 -1.23
C ILE A 171 7.83 -1.43 0.12
N GLY A 172 9.01 -1.74 0.68
CA GLY A 172 9.09 -2.48 1.95
C GLY A 172 8.50 -1.69 3.12
N GLY A 173 8.74 -0.37 3.17
CA GLY A 173 8.18 0.51 4.20
C GLY A 173 6.65 0.57 4.20
N ASN A 174 6.07 0.79 3.02
CA ASN A 174 4.63 0.85 2.83
C ASN A 174 3.98 -0.52 3.09
N ALA A 175 4.57 -1.61 2.58
CA ALA A 175 4.07 -2.97 2.79
C ALA A 175 4.12 -3.38 4.27
N ALA A 176 5.23 -3.11 4.96
CA ALA A 176 5.39 -3.40 6.38
C ALA A 176 4.37 -2.61 7.22
N THR A 177 4.18 -1.33 6.90
CA THR A 177 3.17 -0.47 7.55
C THR A 177 1.75 -1.02 7.40
N LEU A 178 1.38 -1.43 6.18
CA LEU A 178 0.06 -2.03 5.94
C LEU A 178 -0.10 -3.35 6.69
N ALA A 179 0.93 -4.20 6.70
CA ALA A 179 0.90 -5.49 7.37
C ALA A 179 0.63 -5.33 8.87
N VAL A 180 1.35 -4.43 9.56
CA VAL A 180 1.16 -4.21 11.00
C VAL A 180 -0.13 -3.48 11.36
N LYS A 181 -0.70 -2.70 10.44
CA LYS A 181 -2.00 -2.06 10.63
C LYS A 181 -3.16 -3.03 10.42
N LEU A 182 -3.02 -4.03 9.55
CA LEU A 182 -3.97 -5.13 9.44
C LEU A 182 -3.93 -6.05 10.65
N ASP A 183 -2.71 -6.39 11.09
CA ASP A 183 -2.48 -7.28 12.22
C ASP A 183 -1.21 -6.83 12.94
N LYS A 184 -1.36 -6.34 14.17
CA LYS A 184 -0.23 -5.82 14.97
C LYS A 184 0.88 -6.84 15.16
N ARG A 185 0.61 -8.14 14.99
CA ARG A 185 1.57 -9.23 15.13
C ARG A 185 2.05 -9.81 13.80
N ALA A 186 1.71 -9.16 12.67
CA ALA A 186 1.97 -9.69 11.33
C ALA A 186 3.44 -10.06 11.07
N LEU A 187 4.36 -9.39 11.75
CA LEU A 187 5.80 -9.51 11.52
C LEU A 187 6.55 -10.28 12.62
N GLU A 188 5.84 -10.80 13.64
CA GLU A 188 6.48 -11.59 14.71
C GLU A 188 7.21 -12.80 14.13
N ALA A 189 8.39 -13.10 14.68
CA ALA A 189 9.24 -14.24 14.32
C ALA A 189 9.70 -14.32 12.85
N ARG A 190 9.59 -13.22 12.08
CA ARG A 190 10.06 -13.17 10.69
C ARG A 190 11.55 -12.89 10.60
N ASP A 191 12.19 -13.51 9.61
CA ASP A 191 13.56 -13.18 9.25
C ASP A 191 13.58 -12.11 8.17
N PHE A 192 13.89 -10.87 8.56
CA PHE A 192 14.02 -9.71 7.68
C PHE A 192 15.49 -9.26 7.56
N ASN A 193 16.43 -10.21 7.61
CA ASN A 193 17.83 -9.90 7.36
C ASN A 193 18.04 -9.21 5.98
N GLY A 194 18.63 -8.02 5.95
CA GLY A 194 19.01 -7.34 4.72
C GLY A 194 17.84 -6.81 3.88
N VAL A 195 16.62 -6.72 4.42
CA VAL A 195 15.49 -6.07 3.73
C VAL A 195 15.59 -4.55 3.78
N VAL A 196 14.89 -3.86 2.87
CA VAL A 196 14.81 -2.39 2.85
C VAL A 196 13.40 -1.94 3.24
N ILE A 197 13.28 -1.39 4.44
CA ILE A 197 12.05 -0.86 5.01
C ILE A 197 12.29 0.61 5.38
N ASN A 198 12.20 1.47 4.37
CA ASN A 198 12.31 2.91 4.55
C ASN A 198 10.96 3.51 4.96
N SER A 199 10.93 4.29 6.03
CA SER A 199 9.77 5.06 6.49
C SER A 199 8.55 4.20 6.86
N ALA A 200 8.75 3.02 7.45
CA ALA A 200 7.63 2.24 7.99
C ALA A 200 7.10 2.83 9.30
N ASP A 201 5.79 2.76 9.48
CA ASP A 201 5.14 3.05 10.76
C ASP A 201 4.85 1.73 11.50
N PHE A 202 5.76 1.40 12.42
CA PHE A 202 5.65 0.28 13.37
C PHE A 202 5.05 0.71 14.71
N THR A 203 4.46 1.90 14.81
CA THR A 203 3.85 2.34 16.07
C THR A 203 2.80 1.32 16.51
N TYR A 204 2.97 0.78 17.73
CA TYR A 204 2.15 -0.27 18.32
C TYR A 204 2.23 -1.65 17.64
N ALA A 205 3.17 -1.88 16.72
CA ALA A 205 3.44 -3.19 16.17
C ALA A 205 4.18 -4.06 17.19
N SER A 206 3.86 -5.35 17.21
CA SER A 206 4.66 -6.36 17.89
C SER A 206 5.71 -6.88 16.91
N LEU A 207 6.96 -6.66 17.26
CA LEU A 207 8.13 -7.05 16.46
C LEU A 207 8.97 -8.10 17.21
N ARG A 208 8.31 -8.96 17.99
CA ARG A 208 8.98 -9.99 18.79
C ARG A 208 9.66 -11.01 17.89
N ASP A 209 10.85 -11.44 18.30
CA ASP A 209 11.65 -12.47 17.64
C ASP A 209 11.93 -12.18 16.15
N ILE A 210 11.81 -10.92 15.73
CA ILE A 210 12.09 -10.52 14.36
C ILE A 210 13.59 -10.36 14.16
N ASN A 211 14.12 -10.85 13.04
CA ASN A 211 15.50 -10.61 12.68
C ASN A 211 15.60 -9.40 11.74
N PHE A 212 16.18 -8.30 12.20
CA PHE A 212 16.50 -7.13 11.38
C PHE A 212 18.00 -6.98 11.10
N GLU A 213 18.79 -8.04 11.24
CA GLU A 213 20.21 -8.01 10.90
C GLU A 213 20.42 -7.39 9.51
N GLN A 214 21.30 -6.39 9.38
CA GLN A 214 21.57 -5.69 8.12
C GLN A 214 20.35 -5.04 7.41
N ALA A 215 19.17 -5.02 8.04
CA ALA A 215 18.00 -4.39 7.46
C ALA A 215 18.16 -2.86 7.43
N ASN A 216 17.72 -2.23 6.35
CA ASN A 216 17.61 -0.79 6.28
C ASN A 216 16.25 -0.34 6.84
N LEU A 217 16.27 0.26 8.03
CA LEU A 217 15.08 0.74 8.75
C LEU A 217 14.97 2.27 8.77
N LYS A 218 15.68 2.96 7.85
CA LYS A 218 15.79 4.42 7.83
C LYS A 218 14.42 5.11 7.88
N ASN A 219 14.30 6.16 8.68
CA ASN A 219 13.08 6.94 8.89
C ASN A 219 11.86 6.14 9.43
N SER A 220 12.03 4.88 9.84
CA SER A 220 10.94 4.09 10.41
C SER A 220 10.65 4.51 11.86
N ILE A 221 9.37 4.41 12.24
CA ILE A 221 8.83 4.82 13.54
C ILE A 221 8.47 3.55 14.32
N PHE A 222 8.95 3.38 15.55
CA PHE A 222 8.77 2.13 16.33
C PHE A 222 7.81 2.25 17.52
N ALA A 223 7.78 3.40 18.19
CA ALA A 223 6.94 3.63 19.34
C ALA A 223 6.53 5.10 19.39
N GLU A 224 5.49 5.40 20.19
CA GLU A 224 5.37 6.76 20.71
C GLU A 224 6.62 7.09 21.52
N THR A 225 7.11 8.32 21.35
CA THR A 225 8.33 8.79 22.01
C THR A 225 8.14 8.75 23.52
N PHE A 226 8.59 7.68 24.17
CA PHE A 226 9.12 7.79 25.51
C PHE A 226 10.25 8.82 25.39
N GLY A 227 10.22 9.92 26.15
CA GLY A 227 11.35 10.87 26.16
C GLY A 227 12.71 10.18 26.35
N SER A 228 13.82 10.90 26.18
CA SER A 228 15.15 10.26 26.04
C SER A 228 15.45 9.25 27.15
N ILE A 229 15.76 8.01 26.76
CA ILE A 229 16.27 6.99 27.67
C ILE A 229 17.79 7.18 27.77
N LEU A 230 18.32 7.41 28.97
CA LEU A 230 19.75 7.62 29.19
C LEU A 230 20.47 6.35 29.65
N SER A 231 19.74 5.43 30.27
CA SER A 231 20.32 4.22 30.86
C SER A 231 19.43 3.00 30.65
N ILE A 232 20.08 1.86 30.42
CA ILE A 232 19.43 0.54 30.34
C ILE A 232 20.22 -0.48 31.15
N ALA A 233 19.54 -1.36 31.87
CA ALA A 233 20.17 -2.45 32.61
C ALA A 233 19.26 -3.68 32.65
N PHE A 234 19.81 -4.86 32.34
CA PHE A 234 19.13 -6.13 32.57
C PHE A 234 19.39 -6.62 34.00
N ASN A 235 18.42 -7.32 34.58
CA ASN A 235 18.69 -8.11 35.79
C ASN A 235 19.54 -9.36 35.45
N SER A 236 20.01 -10.06 36.49
CA SER A 236 21.00 -11.14 36.33
C SER A 236 20.57 -12.30 35.43
N ASP A 237 19.27 -12.58 35.35
CA ASP A 237 18.70 -13.64 34.50
C ASP A 237 18.10 -13.11 33.17
N SER A 238 18.25 -11.80 32.89
CA SER A 238 17.69 -11.11 31.71
C SER A 238 16.18 -11.24 31.55
N SER A 239 15.45 -11.55 32.62
CA SER A 239 13.98 -11.57 32.62
C SER A 239 13.36 -10.17 32.72
N LEU A 240 14.11 -9.21 33.30
CA LEU A 240 13.69 -7.83 33.48
C LEU A 240 14.69 -6.85 32.86
N LEU A 241 14.16 -5.83 32.20
CA LEU A 241 14.90 -4.67 31.70
C LEU A 241 14.48 -3.42 32.47
N ALA A 242 15.45 -2.69 33.03
CA ALA A 242 15.23 -1.36 33.58
C ALA A 242 15.63 -0.30 32.53
N THR A 243 14.83 0.74 32.38
CA THR A 243 15.11 1.89 31.52
C THR A 243 14.97 3.19 32.31
N GLY A 244 16.00 4.03 32.35
CA GLY A 244 16.01 5.32 33.04
C GLY A 244 15.76 6.49 32.09
N HIS A 245 14.82 7.36 32.46
CA HIS A 245 14.41 8.52 31.66
C HIS A 245 15.21 9.77 31.98
N GLU A 246 15.45 10.61 30.96
CA GLU A 246 16.11 11.90 31.08
C GLU A 246 15.24 12.94 31.80
N SER A 247 13.97 13.02 31.41
CA SER A 247 13.18 14.23 31.66
C SER A 247 12.40 14.22 32.98
N ASP A 248 12.00 13.04 33.45
CA ASP A 248 11.11 12.90 34.61
C ASP A 248 11.73 12.06 35.75
N GLY A 249 12.97 11.59 35.58
CA GLY A 249 13.66 10.75 36.57
C GLY A 249 12.93 9.43 36.85
N ILE A 250 12.07 8.99 35.93
CA ILE A 250 11.32 7.74 36.07
C ILE A 250 12.19 6.58 35.60
N VAL A 251 12.17 5.51 36.37
CA VAL A 251 12.71 4.21 35.94
C VAL A 251 11.54 3.29 35.65
N HIS A 252 11.45 2.79 34.42
CA HIS A 252 10.49 1.77 34.04
C HIS A 252 11.16 0.40 34.09
N LEU A 253 10.46 -0.58 34.65
CA LEU A 253 10.88 -1.97 34.67
C LEU A 253 9.97 -2.77 33.75
N TRP A 254 10.57 -3.51 32.83
CA TRP A 254 9.87 -4.23 31.77
C TRP A 254 10.13 -5.72 31.91
N ASP A 255 9.10 -6.53 31.77
CA ASP A 255 9.23 -7.97 31.59
C ASP A 255 9.65 -8.23 30.15
N VAL A 256 10.82 -8.84 29.97
CA VAL A 256 11.44 -9.00 28.64
C VAL A 256 10.63 -9.94 27.76
N ALA A 257 10.08 -11.02 28.33
CA ALA A 257 9.32 -12.02 27.58
C ALA A 257 7.99 -11.47 27.04
N THR A 258 7.33 -10.61 27.81
CA THR A 258 6.02 -10.05 27.48
C THR A 258 6.09 -8.62 26.97
N GLY A 259 7.25 -7.94 27.05
CA GLY A 259 7.40 -6.53 26.70
C GLY A 259 6.47 -5.61 27.48
N LYS A 260 5.91 -6.06 28.61
CA LYS A 260 5.00 -5.27 29.43
C LYS A 260 5.76 -4.56 30.52
N GLU A 261 5.39 -3.31 30.77
CA GLU A 261 5.84 -2.61 31.96
C GLU A 261 5.30 -3.32 33.21
N VAL A 262 6.22 -3.75 34.07
CA VAL A 262 5.96 -4.42 35.34
C VAL A 262 5.83 -3.38 36.45
N LEU A 263 6.65 -2.32 36.41
CA LEU A 263 6.72 -1.34 37.47
C LEU A 263 7.22 0.02 36.97
N THR A 264 6.57 1.07 37.45
CA THR A 264 7.05 2.45 37.33
C THR A 264 7.66 2.89 38.67
N LEU A 265 8.97 3.11 38.70
CA LEU A 265 9.68 3.61 39.87
C LEU A 265 9.85 5.13 39.75
N LYS A 266 9.22 5.85 40.68
CA LYS A 266 9.31 7.31 40.81
C LYS A 266 10.11 7.63 42.06
N GLY A 267 10.97 8.64 42.00
CA GLY A 267 11.75 9.09 43.17
C GLY A 267 13.04 9.82 42.84
N HIS A 268 13.59 9.62 41.64
CA HIS A 268 14.65 10.49 41.15
C HIS A 268 14.03 11.81 40.70
N HIS A 269 14.64 12.92 41.10
CA HIS A 269 14.16 14.28 40.82
C HIS A 269 14.82 14.86 39.56
N THR A 270 15.66 14.08 38.89
CA THR A 270 16.47 14.44 37.71
C THR A 270 16.68 13.20 36.86
N ALA A 271 17.27 13.39 35.68
CA ALA A 271 17.77 12.36 34.78
C ALA A 271 18.43 11.17 35.48
N VAL A 272 18.12 9.95 35.02
CA VAL A 272 18.73 8.69 35.49
C VAL A 272 19.65 8.15 34.40
N TRP A 273 20.95 8.32 34.58
CA TRP A 273 22.02 7.90 33.65
C TRP A 273 22.73 6.61 34.09
#